data_AF-A0A6B3HP40-F1
#
_entry.id   AF-A0A6B3HP40-F1
#
_cell.length_a   1.000
_cell.length_b   1.000
_cell.length_c   1.000
_cell.angle_alpha   90.00
_cell.angle_beta   90.00
_cell.angle_gamma   90.00
#
_symmetry.space_group_name_H-M   'P 1'
#
loop_
_entity.id
_entity.type
_entity.pdbx_description
1 polymer ?
#
loop_
_entity_poly.entity_id
_entity_poly.type
_entity_poly.pdbx_seq_one_letter_code
_entity_poly.pdbx_strand_id
1 'polypeptide(L)'
;MRRVCLTLPTHRSCAATIAAVAEEAAYGAGEFGVEVALLILDSSPAQVLAEHREAVAALTPYPGVSVHHLDEDEQRGFLRKVAGRSAAPDPDRLLELLLPSRISYGAVTDRAFLLAESLGCTSLHRRDSDSRYQHHGGEPVFPIHQELTHLGRRAADLKGSATRSKLPPGSGERRVALVGGSFVGEMSVDVARIREADPETYRELVGLSLPEGYPEIWRGHLIDASFRGAGDTVFDGDLTVLAPVSPTRVDMCNVALDHEVYRRVPLPPATDTIGTDYFLLGLAHDARLPGVEHNRHIVNFHTAERRTDAGFLAYQLRFARFLLAKAYLN
;
A
#
# COMPACT_ATOMS: atom_id res chain seq x y z
N MET A 1 -14.07 -20.17 -7.12
CA MET A 1 -12.78 -19.58 -7.56
C MET A 1 -12.48 -18.41 -6.64
N ARG A 2 -11.23 -18.25 -6.16
CA ARG A 2 -10.87 -17.12 -5.28
C ARG A 2 -10.79 -15.86 -6.13
N ARG A 3 -11.47 -14.79 -5.71
CA ARG A 3 -11.36 -13.46 -6.33
C ARG A 3 -10.51 -12.56 -5.44
N VAL A 4 -9.63 -11.77 -6.06
CA VAL A 4 -8.76 -10.81 -5.40
C VAL A 4 -8.82 -9.48 -6.13
N CYS A 5 -8.54 -8.40 -5.41
CA CYS A 5 -8.54 -7.05 -5.98
C CYS A 5 -7.10 -6.54 -6.00
N LEU A 6 -6.59 -6.15 -7.18
CA LEU A 6 -5.32 -5.45 -7.33
C LEU A 6 -5.63 -3.98 -7.58
N THR A 7 -5.31 -3.10 -6.63
CA THR A 7 -5.72 -1.70 -6.64
C THR A 7 -4.56 -0.75 -6.93
N LEU A 8 -4.86 0.24 -7.77
CA LEU A 8 -4.00 1.33 -8.15
C LEU A 8 -4.73 2.68 -7.92
N PRO A 9 -4.52 3.32 -6.76
CA PRO A 9 -4.98 4.68 -6.53
C PRO A 9 -4.12 5.69 -7.29
N THR A 10 -4.74 6.68 -7.94
CA THR A 10 -4.01 7.75 -8.62
C THR A 10 -4.74 9.09 -8.62
N HIS A 11 -3.94 10.16 -8.69
CA HIS A 11 -4.37 11.55 -8.87
C HIS A 11 -3.40 12.31 -9.79
N ARG A 12 -2.59 11.56 -10.55
CA ARG A 12 -1.43 12.03 -11.32
C ARG A 12 -1.15 11.08 -12.49
N SER A 13 -0.40 11.55 -13.49
CA SER A 13 -0.08 10.73 -14.67
C SER A 13 0.71 9.48 -14.27
N CYS A 14 0.21 8.32 -14.71
CA CYS A 14 0.79 7.01 -14.41
C CYS A 14 0.45 5.93 -15.46
N ALA A 15 0.29 6.32 -16.73
CA ALA A 15 -0.09 5.40 -17.82
C ALA A 15 0.81 4.15 -17.92
N ALA A 16 2.12 4.32 -17.73
CA ALA A 16 3.07 3.19 -17.71
C ALA A 16 2.81 2.23 -16.53
N THR A 17 2.46 2.77 -15.35
CA THR A 17 2.12 1.97 -14.17
C THR A 17 0.80 1.22 -14.37
N ILE A 18 -0.18 1.81 -15.06
CA ILE A 18 -1.44 1.12 -15.43
C ILE A 18 -1.14 -0.14 -16.25
N ALA A 19 -0.29 -0.03 -17.27
CA ALA A 19 0.13 -1.18 -18.07
C ALA A 19 0.86 -2.24 -17.23
N ALA A 20 1.83 -1.82 -16.41
CA ALA A 20 2.60 -2.74 -15.58
C ALA A 20 1.74 -3.49 -14.55
N VAL A 21 0.79 -2.81 -13.90
CA VAL A 21 -0.13 -3.45 -12.94
C VAL A 21 -1.13 -4.38 -13.64
N ALA A 22 -1.50 -4.10 -14.89
CA ALA A 22 -2.29 -5.03 -15.69
C ALA A 22 -1.52 -6.33 -16.04
N GLU A 23 -0.21 -6.22 -16.32
CA GLU A 23 0.66 -7.39 -16.47
C GLU A 23 0.75 -8.20 -15.17
N GLU A 24 0.87 -7.53 -14.01
CA GLU A 24 0.83 -8.19 -12.70
C GLU A 24 -0.51 -8.92 -12.47
N ALA A 25 -1.64 -8.31 -12.86
CA ALA A 25 -2.95 -8.93 -12.76
C ALA A 25 -3.06 -10.20 -13.64
N ALA A 26 -2.57 -10.13 -14.88
CA ALA A 26 -2.53 -11.27 -15.80
C ALA A 26 -1.65 -12.39 -15.25
N TYR A 27 -0.48 -12.05 -14.70
CA TYR A 27 0.40 -13.00 -14.02
C TYR A 27 -0.31 -13.69 -12.84
N GLY A 28 -0.96 -12.90 -11.96
CA GLY A 28 -1.70 -13.44 -10.83
C GLY A 28 -2.81 -14.41 -11.25
N ALA A 29 -3.59 -14.05 -12.27
CA ALA A 29 -4.66 -14.89 -12.80
C ALA A 29 -4.12 -16.20 -13.42
N GLY A 30 -3.07 -16.10 -14.25
CA GLY A 30 -2.48 -17.25 -14.95
C GLY A 30 -1.76 -18.23 -14.02
N GLU A 31 -0.91 -17.71 -13.11
CA GLU A 31 -0.06 -18.53 -12.24
C GLU A 31 -0.86 -19.18 -11.11
N PHE A 32 -1.84 -18.46 -10.53
CA PHE A 32 -2.56 -18.93 -9.33
C PHE A 32 -4.00 -19.39 -9.61
N GLY A 33 -4.50 -19.24 -10.83
CA GLY A 33 -5.88 -19.60 -11.18
C GLY A 33 -6.92 -18.83 -10.37
N VAL A 34 -6.63 -17.58 -10.03
CA VAL A 34 -7.55 -16.68 -9.32
C VAL A 34 -8.22 -15.71 -10.29
N GLU A 35 -9.35 -15.14 -9.90
CA GLU A 35 -9.90 -13.98 -10.60
C GLU A 35 -9.28 -12.71 -10.02
N VAL A 36 -8.72 -11.84 -10.87
CA VAL A 36 -8.14 -10.56 -10.45
C VAL A 36 -9.00 -9.41 -10.96
N ALA A 37 -9.59 -8.66 -10.03
CA ALA A 37 -10.21 -7.38 -10.33
C ALA A 37 -9.16 -6.26 -10.19
N LEU A 38 -8.68 -5.73 -11.32
CA LEU A 38 -7.83 -4.56 -11.36
C LEU A 38 -8.67 -3.30 -11.10
N LEU A 39 -8.47 -2.67 -9.94
CA LEU A 39 -9.21 -1.49 -9.48
C LEU A 39 -8.36 -0.23 -9.60
N ILE A 40 -8.62 0.60 -10.61
CA ILE A 40 -7.94 1.89 -10.80
C ILE A 40 -8.87 2.99 -10.26
N LEU A 41 -8.48 3.60 -9.14
CA LEU A 41 -9.23 4.68 -8.51
C LEU A 41 -8.61 6.01 -8.91
N ASP A 42 -9.24 6.71 -9.84
CA ASP A 42 -8.65 7.85 -10.52
C ASP A 42 -9.32 9.16 -10.08
N SER A 43 -8.59 9.97 -9.31
CA SER A 43 -8.94 11.33 -8.91
C SER A 43 -8.09 12.37 -9.66
N SER A 44 -7.58 12.04 -10.86
CA SER A 44 -6.73 12.93 -11.63
C SER A 44 -7.53 14.00 -12.38
N PRO A 45 -6.91 15.15 -12.74
CA PRO A 45 -7.52 16.14 -13.62
C PRO A 45 -7.90 15.57 -14.99
N ALA A 46 -8.86 16.20 -15.67
CA ALA A 46 -9.48 15.68 -16.89
C ALA A 46 -8.50 15.26 -18.00
N GLN A 47 -7.41 16.02 -18.21
CA GLN A 47 -6.40 15.67 -19.22
C GLN A 47 -5.69 14.35 -18.87
N VAL A 48 -5.26 14.21 -17.62
CA VAL A 48 -4.59 12.99 -17.14
C VAL A 48 -5.55 11.80 -17.13
N LEU A 49 -6.81 12.03 -16.74
CA LEU A 49 -7.85 11.00 -16.79
C LEU A 49 -8.08 10.48 -18.23
N ALA A 50 -8.04 11.36 -19.24
CA ALA A 50 -8.15 10.95 -20.63
C ALA A 50 -6.96 10.06 -21.06
N GLU A 51 -5.73 10.45 -20.70
CA GLU A 51 -4.53 9.63 -20.94
C GLU A 51 -4.64 8.24 -20.26
N HIS A 52 -5.16 8.19 -19.03
CA HIS A 52 -5.39 6.92 -18.34
C HIS A 52 -6.46 6.06 -19.02
N ARG A 53 -7.54 6.67 -19.52
CA ARG A 53 -8.58 5.93 -20.27
C ARG A 53 -8.02 5.32 -21.55
N GLU A 54 -7.15 6.04 -22.25
CA GLU A 54 -6.44 5.52 -23.42
C GLU A 54 -5.51 4.35 -23.04
N ALA A 55 -4.75 4.49 -21.95
CA ALA A 55 -3.90 3.42 -21.45
C ALA A 55 -4.70 2.16 -21.06
N VAL A 56 -5.84 2.33 -20.39
CA VAL A 56 -6.75 1.23 -20.02
C VAL A 56 -7.37 0.57 -21.27
N ALA A 57 -7.79 1.37 -22.26
CA ALA A 57 -8.34 0.85 -23.51
C ALA A 57 -7.31 0.09 -24.36
N ALA A 58 -6.03 0.42 -24.21
CA ALA A 58 -4.93 -0.27 -24.88
C ALA A 58 -4.49 -1.58 -24.20
N LEU A 59 -5.01 -1.90 -23.01
CA LEU A 59 -4.66 -3.14 -22.30
C LEU A 59 -5.10 -4.37 -23.10
N THR A 60 -4.22 -5.37 -23.15
CA THR A 60 -4.57 -6.67 -23.74
C THR A 60 -5.48 -7.43 -22.77
N PRO A 61 -6.70 -7.84 -23.17
CA PRO A 61 -7.57 -8.63 -22.31
C PRO A 61 -6.92 -9.97 -21.93
N TYR A 62 -7.10 -10.39 -20.68
CA TYR A 62 -6.57 -11.67 -20.18
C TYR A 62 -7.67 -12.47 -19.45
N PRO A 63 -7.81 -13.79 -19.71
CA PRO A 63 -8.78 -14.62 -19.00
C PRO A 63 -8.60 -14.58 -17.48
N GLY A 64 -9.68 -14.28 -16.76
CA GLY A 64 -9.64 -14.17 -15.29
C GLY A 64 -9.24 -12.78 -14.77
N VAL A 65 -8.99 -11.80 -15.65
CA VAL A 65 -8.76 -10.40 -15.26
C VAL A 65 -9.94 -9.53 -15.67
N SER A 66 -10.48 -8.75 -14.72
CA SER A 66 -11.45 -7.68 -14.98
C SER A 66 -10.87 -6.33 -14.61
N VAL A 67 -10.99 -5.33 -15.49
CA VAL A 67 -10.47 -3.98 -15.25
C VAL A 67 -11.63 -3.04 -14.91
N HIS A 68 -11.51 -2.37 -13.77
CA HIS A 68 -12.44 -1.36 -13.29
C HIS A 68 -11.69 -0.04 -13.13
N HIS A 69 -11.79 0.84 -14.14
CA HIS A 69 -11.31 2.21 -14.06
C HIS A 69 -12.46 3.11 -13.64
N LEU A 70 -12.34 3.71 -12.46
CA LEU A 70 -13.38 4.54 -11.87
C LEU A 70 -12.85 5.95 -11.70
N ASP A 71 -13.43 6.90 -12.42
CA ASP A 71 -13.21 8.32 -12.14
C ASP A 71 -13.91 8.75 -10.83
N GLU A 72 -13.67 9.98 -10.40
CA GLU A 72 -14.22 10.46 -9.14
C GLU A 72 -15.76 10.50 -9.11
N ASP A 73 -16.42 10.76 -10.24
CA ASP A 73 -17.89 10.80 -10.32
C ASP A 73 -18.49 9.39 -10.21
N GLU A 74 -17.85 8.40 -10.85
CA GLU A 74 -18.21 7.00 -10.73
C GLU A 74 -17.99 6.48 -9.31
N GLN A 75 -16.86 6.84 -8.68
CA GLN A 75 -16.59 6.55 -7.28
C GLN A 75 -17.66 7.18 -6.37
N ARG A 76 -18.00 8.46 -6.58
CA ARG A 76 -19.07 9.15 -5.84
C ARG A 76 -20.42 8.47 -6.02
N GLY A 77 -20.75 8.05 -7.24
CA GLY A 77 -21.97 7.32 -7.56
C GLY A 77 -22.06 5.97 -6.83
N PHE A 78 -20.95 5.23 -6.75
CA PHE A 78 -20.85 4.01 -5.96
C PHE A 78 -21.03 4.28 -4.47
N LEU A 79 -20.29 5.24 -3.91
CA LEU A 79 -20.32 5.56 -2.49
C LEU A 79 -21.69 6.04 -2.02
N ARG A 80 -22.43 6.82 -2.82
CA ARG A 80 -23.82 7.20 -2.52
C ARG A 80 -24.74 5.99 -2.38
N LYS A 81 -24.58 4.98 -3.24
CA LYS A 81 -25.36 3.73 -3.16
C LYS A 81 -25.00 2.94 -1.92
N VAL A 82 -23.72 2.85 -1.58
CA VAL A 82 -23.23 2.16 -0.36
C VAL A 82 -23.75 2.87 0.89
N ALA A 83 -23.56 4.18 0.98
CA ALA A 83 -23.99 5.00 2.11
C ALA A 83 -25.52 4.89 2.32
N GLY A 84 -26.32 5.00 1.26
CA GLY A 84 -27.77 4.84 1.32
C GLY A 84 -28.26 3.44 1.75
N ARG A 85 -27.44 2.40 1.61
CA ARG A 85 -27.74 1.02 2.04
C ARG A 85 -27.14 0.65 3.39
N SER A 86 -26.20 1.44 3.91
CA SER A 86 -25.42 1.13 5.11
C SER A 86 -26.17 1.32 6.43
N ALA A 87 -27.36 1.92 6.40
CA ALA A 87 -28.07 2.41 7.59
C ALA A 87 -27.25 3.36 8.47
N ALA A 88 -26.18 3.97 7.91
CA ALA A 88 -25.40 4.99 8.62
C ALA A 88 -26.29 6.17 9.02
N PRO A 89 -26.11 6.74 10.21
CA PRO A 89 -26.93 7.84 10.70
C PRO A 89 -26.78 9.12 9.87
N ASP A 90 -25.64 9.30 9.21
CA ASP A 90 -25.35 10.44 8.34
C ASP A 90 -24.62 9.98 7.05
N PRO A 91 -25.38 9.57 6.01
CA PRO A 91 -24.81 9.11 4.74
C PRO A 91 -24.01 10.18 3.99
N ASP A 92 -24.39 11.45 4.12
CA ASP A 92 -23.70 12.55 3.45
C ASP A 92 -22.35 12.81 4.11
N ARG A 93 -22.28 12.80 5.45
CA ARG A 93 -21.01 12.88 6.16
C ARG A 93 -20.09 11.69 5.86
N LEU A 94 -20.65 10.49 5.73
CA LEU A 94 -19.86 9.31 5.33
C LEU A 94 -19.26 9.49 3.93
N LEU A 95 -20.03 10.05 2.99
CA LEU A 95 -19.52 10.37 1.65
C LEU A 95 -18.40 11.42 1.70
N GLU A 96 -18.54 12.48 2.50
CA GLU A 96 -17.48 13.49 2.68
C GLU A 96 -16.19 12.91 3.25
N LEU A 97 -16.29 11.95 4.18
CA LEU A 97 -15.14 11.28 4.78
C LEU A 97 -14.43 10.36 3.78
N LEU A 98 -15.18 9.65 2.94
CA LEU A 98 -14.63 8.70 1.97
C LEU A 98 -14.16 9.37 0.67
N LEU A 99 -14.70 10.55 0.34
CA LEU A 99 -14.34 11.31 -0.85
C LEU A 99 -14.12 12.80 -0.52
N PRO A 100 -13.11 13.11 0.32
CA PRO A 100 -12.80 14.49 0.66
C PRO A 100 -12.24 15.25 -0.54
N SER A 101 -12.43 16.57 -0.57
CA SER A 101 -11.89 17.45 -1.62
C SER A 101 -10.36 17.63 -1.58
N ARG A 102 -9.71 17.05 -0.58
CA ARG A 102 -8.26 17.11 -0.35
C ARG A 102 -7.67 15.71 -0.30
N ILE A 103 -6.37 15.59 -0.55
CA ILE A 103 -5.68 14.30 -0.54
C ILE A 103 -5.83 13.62 0.83
N SER A 104 -6.28 12.36 0.81
CA SER A 104 -6.33 11.49 1.98
C SER A 104 -5.97 10.05 1.58
N TYR A 105 -4.87 9.55 2.16
CA TYR A 105 -4.39 8.18 1.93
C TYR A 105 -5.33 7.14 2.56
N GLY A 106 -5.87 7.45 3.74
CA GLY A 106 -6.88 6.62 4.40
C GLY A 106 -8.16 6.51 3.57
N ALA A 107 -8.75 7.65 3.17
CA ALA A 107 -10.01 7.67 2.46
C ALA A 107 -9.96 6.94 1.10
N VAL A 108 -8.86 7.08 0.33
CA VAL A 108 -8.71 6.34 -0.93
C VAL A 108 -8.57 4.83 -0.72
N THR A 109 -7.91 4.43 0.37
CA THR A 109 -7.75 3.01 0.70
C THR A 109 -9.07 2.42 1.21
N ASP A 110 -9.85 3.16 2.01
CA ASP A 110 -11.20 2.75 2.40
C ASP A 110 -12.15 2.61 1.22
N ARG A 111 -12.08 3.52 0.23
CA ARG A 111 -12.79 3.37 -1.05
C ARG A 111 -12.46 2.05 -1.74
N ALA A 112 -11.17 1.70 -1.77
CA ALA A 112 -10.70 0.45 -2.35
C ALA A 112 -11.23 -0.77 -1.58
N PHE A 113 -11.28 -0.73 -0.24
CA PHE A 113 -11.87 -1.78 0.58
C PHE A 113 -13.36 -1.99 0.30
N LEU A 114 -14.14 -0.91 0.23
CA LEU A 114 -15.58 -1.02 -0.06
C LEU A 114 -15.85 -1.59 -1.45
N LEU A 115 -15.06 -1.20 -2.45
CA LEU A 115 -15.14 -1.77 -3.79
C LEU A 115 -14.76 -3.25 -3.79
N ALA A 116 -13.67 -3.62 -3.10
CA ALA A 116 -13.23 -5.00 -2.97
C ALA A 116 -14.30 -5.89 -2.32
N GLU A 117 -14.91 -5.45 -1.22
CA GLU A 117 -16.04 -6.13 -0.58
C GLU A 117 -17.22 -6.28 -1.55
N SER A 118 -17.58 -5.22 -2.29
CA SER A 118 -18.71 -5.24 -3.23
C SER A 118 -18.49 -6.23 -4.39
N LEU A 119 -17.24 -6.46 -4.77
CA LEU A 119 -16.86 -7.40 -5.82
C LEU A 119 -16.69 -8.83 -5.31
N GLY A 120 -16.77 -9.06 -3.99
CA GLY A 120 -16.53 -10.36 -3.36
C GLY A 120 -15.04 -10.76 -3.35
N CYS A 121 -14.13 -9.77 -3.34
CA CYS A 121 -12.70 -10.01 -3.22
C CYS A 121 -12.36 -10.52 -1.81
N THR A 122 -11.53 -11.56 -1.74
CA THR A 122 -11.03 -12.17 -0.49
C THR A 122 -9.75 -11.52 0.02
N SER A 123 -9.11 -10.72 -0.82
CA SER A 123 -7.96 -9.90 -0.48
C SER A 123 -7.86 -8.68 -1.38
N LEU A 124 -7.22 -7.64 -0.85
CA LEU A 124 -6.87 -6.42 -1.58
C LEU A 124 -5.35 -6.28 -1.60
N HIS A 125 -4.79 -6.08 -2.79
CA HIS A 125 -3.38 -5.94 -3.09
C HIS A 125 -3.17 -4.52 -3.61
N ARG A 126 -2.32 -3.71 -2.99
CA ARG A 126 -2.15 -2.30 -3.32
C ARG A 126 -0.80 -2.04 -3.99
N ARG A 127 -0.83 -1.21 -5.03
CA ARG A 127 0.34 -0.58 -5.67
C ARG A 127 0.15 0.94 -5.69
N ASP A 128 1.24 1.67 -5.57
CA ASP A 128 1.22 3.13 -5.73
C ASP A 128 1.57 3.53 -7.19
N SER A 129 1.01 4.65 -7.65
CA SER A 129 1.15 5.15 -9.02
C SER A 129 2.57 5.60 -9.40
N ASP A 130 3.42 5.87 -8.42
CA ASP A 130 4.82 6.29 -8.52
C ASP A 130 5.80 5.13 -8.23
N SER A 131 5.43 3.93 -8.70
CA SER A 131 6.25 2.73 -8.57
C SER A 131 6.42 1.98 -9.89
N ARG A 132 7.47 1.17 -9.97
CA ARG A 132 7.71 0.18 -11.05
C ARG A 132 8.26 -1.11 -10.45
N TYR A 133 8.29 -2.20 -11.21
CA TYR A 133 8.85 -3.47 -10.72
C TYR A 133 10.37 -3.54 -10.91
N GLN A 134 11.03 -4.26 -10.00
CA GLN A 134 12.37 -4.78 -10.27
C GLN A 134 12.29 -5.82 -11.39
N HIS A 135 13.42 -6.07 -12.06
CA HIS A 135 13.53 -7.09 -13.10
C HIS A 135 14.61 -8.09 -12.73
N HIS A 136 14.37 -9.37 -13.04
CA HIS A 136 15.33 -10.45 -12.82
C HIS A 136 15.26 -11.42 -14.00
N GLY A 137 16.40 -11.66 -14.65
CA GLY A 137 16.43 -12.47 -15.87
C GLY A 137 15.66 -11.87 -17.06
N GLY A 138 15.44 -10.55 -17.07
CA GLY A 138 14.66 -9.85 -18.10
C GLY A 138 13.16 -9.75 -17.81
N GLU A 139 12.67 -10.47 -16.80
CA GLU A 139 11.26 -10.51 -16.44
C GLU A 139 10.95 -9.62 -15.22
N PRO A 140 9.76 -9.01 -15.15
CA PRO A 140 9.32 -8.25 -13.98
C PRO A 140 9.13 -9.16 -12.75
N VAL A 141 9.57 -8.67 -11.60
CA VAL A 141 9.43 -9.35 -10.31
C VAL A 141 8.14 -8.88 -9.64
N PHE A 142 7.05 -9.61 -9.89
CA PHE A 142 5.73 -9.23 -9.36
C PHE A 142 5.55 -9.59 -7.87
N PRO A 143 5.21 -8.62 -7.01
CA PRO A 143 4.91 -8.89 -5.60
C PRO A 143 3.68 -9.80 -5.39
N ILE A 144 2.68 -9.75 -6.27
CA ILE A 144 1.46 -10.57 -6.18
C ILE A 144 1.75 -12.06 -6.08
N HIS A 145 2.91 -12.51 -6.60
CA HIS A 145 3.38 -13.88 -6.43
C HIS A 145 3.45 -14.29 -4.96
N GLN A 146 4.12 -13.50 -4.14
CA GLN A 146 4.30 -13.80 -2.73
C GLN A 146 3.00 -13.58 -1.95
N GLU A 147 2.25 -12.55 -2.33
CA GLU A 147 0.97 -12.22 -1.72
C GLU A 147 -0.05 -13.35 -1.89
N LEU A 148 -0.23 -13.88 -3.11
CA LEU A 148 -1.18 -14.98 -3.37
C LEU A 148 -0.71 -16.32 -2.81
N THR A 149 0.60 -16.56 -2.76
CA THR A 149 1.18 -17.78 -2.19
C THR A 149 0.90 -17.93 -0.69
N HIS A 150 0.88 -16.81 0.05
CA HIS A 150 0.92 -16.82 1.51
C HIS A 150 -0.36 -16.29 2.18
N LEU A 151 -1.01 -15.26 1.60
CA LEU A 151 -2.09 -14.54 2.28
C LEU A 151 -3.30 -15.43 2.57
N GLY A 152 -3.88 -15.28 3.76
CA GLY A 152 -5.05 -16.02 4.20
C GLY A 152 -4.77 -17.47 4.60
N ARG A 153 -3.56 -18.01 4.35
CA ARG A 153 -3.19 -19.37 4.78
C ARG A 153 -2.89 -19.41 6.27
N ARG A 154 -3.08 -20.58 6.87
CA ARG A 154 -2.75 -20.82 8.28
C ARG A 154 -1.23 -20.75 8.48
N ALA A 155 -0.80 -19.99 9.48
CA ALA A 155 0.61 -19.70 9.70
C ALA A 155 1.46 -20.96 9.98
N ALA A 156 0.89 -21.99 10.62
CA ALA A 156 1.57 -23.26 10.83
C ALA A 156 1.95 -23.96 9.52
N ASP A 157 1.10 -23.89 8.51
CA ASP A 157 1.28 -24.58 7.22
C ASP A 157 2.38 -23.93 6.36
N LEU A 158 2.81 -22.70 6.72
CA LEU A 158 3.80 -21.92 5.99
C LEU A 158 5.21 -21.98 6.60
N LYS A 159 5.36 -22.57 7.80
CA LYS A 159 6.65 -22.59 8.50
C LYS A 159 7.77 -23.23 7.69
N GLY A 160 7.45 -24.27 6.91
CA GLY A 160 8.42 -24.99 6.08
C GLY A 160 8.64 -24.36 4.70
N SER A 161 7.73 -23.52 4.21
CA SER A 161 7.84 -22.87 2.90
C SER A 161 8.43 -21.46 2.97
N ALA A 162 8.32 -20.79 4.13
CA ALA A 162 8.96 -19.50 4.34
C ALA A 162 10.47 -19.66 4.49
N THR A 163 11.26 -18.75 3.93
CA THR A 163 12.72 -18.79 4.07
C THR A 163 13.15 -18.71 5.53
N ARG A 164 12.42 -17.91 6.33
CA ARG A 164 12.61 -17.81 7.78
C ARG A 164 11.25 -17.72 8.48
N SER A 165 11.14 -18.34 9.65
CA SER A 165 9.97 -18.19 10.53
C SER A 165 10.38 -17.71 11.91
N LYS A 166 9.69 -16.69 12.41
CA LYS A 166 9.83 -16.12 13.76
C LYS A 166 8.47 -16.03 14.47
N LEU A 167 7.58 -16.99 14.19
CA LEU A 167 6.26 -17.03 14.80
C LEU A 167 6.37 -17.29 16.31
N PRO A 168 5.69 -16.49 17.15
CA PRO A 168 5.54 -16.80 18.55
C PRO A 168 4.83 -18.14 18.77
N PRO A 169 5.09 -18.83 19.90
CA PRO A 169 4.28 -19.96 20.33
C PRO A 169 2.78 -19.60 20.36
N GLY A 170 1.92 -20.51 19.89
CA GLY A 170 0.47 -20.29 19.85
C GLY A 170 -0.06 -19.48 18.64
N SER A 171 0.80 -18.91 17.80
CA SER A 171 0.38 -18.17 16.60
C SER A 171 0.06 -19.04 15.38
N GLY A 172 0.32 -20.35 15.45
CA GLY A 172 0.26 -21.26 14.29
C GLY A 172 -1.11 -21.43 13.66
N GLU A 173 -2.18 -21.42 14.47
CA GLU A 173 -3.56 -21.61 13.97
C GLU A 173 -4.16 -20.34 13.35
N ARG A 174 -3.53 -19.17 13.59
CA ARG A 174 -3.98 -17.91 12.99
C ARG A 174 -3.64 -17.91 11.50
N ARG A 175 -4.49 -17.23 10.72
CA ARG A 175 -4.23 -16.99 9.29
C ARG A 175 -3.26 -15.81 9.12
N VAL A 176 -2.49 -15.85 8.04
CA VAL A 176 -1.68 -14.72 7.59
C VAL A 176 -2.62 -13.60 7.17
N ALA A 177 -2.60 -12.51 7.92
CA ALA A 177 -3.49 -11.37 7.75
C ALA A 177 -2.98 -10.37 6.71
N LEU A 178 -1.65 -10.37 6.48
CA LEU A 178 -0.96 -9.42 5.63
C LEU A 178 0.26 -10.06 4.99
N VAL A 179 0.50 -9.75 3.72
CA VAL A 179 1.73 -10.11 3.02
C VAL A 179 2.22 -8.86 2.30
N GLY A 180 3.50 -8.54 2.38
CA GLY A 180 4.01 -7.36 1.69
C GLY A 180 5.52 -7.24 1.69
N GLY A 181 5.98 -6.30 0.89
CA GLY A 181 7.38 -5.90 0.84
C GLY A 181 7.50 -4.40 1.08
N SER A 182 8.75 -3.95 1.12
CA SER A 182 9.08 -2.53 1.03
C SER A 182 9.39 -2.14 -0.43
N PHE A 183 10.20 -1.10 -0.60
CA PHE A 183 10.66 -0.55 -1.86
C PHE A 183 12.19 -0.43 -1.90
N VAL A 184 12.73 -0.28 -3.10
CA VAL A 184 14.10 0.16 -3.37
C VAL A 184 14.09 1.51 -4.08
N GLY A 185 15.20 2.25 -4.08
CA GLY A 185 15.32 3.55 -4.74
C GLY A 185 15.10 4.73 -3.81
N GLU A 186 14.36 5.74 -4.26
CA GLU A 186 14.17 6.97 -3.47
C GLU A 186 13.43 6.69 -2.16
N MET A 187 13.79 7.43 -1.09
CA MET A 187 13.13 7.31 0.21
C MET A 187 11.62 7.58 0.11
N SER A 188 10.80 6.93 0.93
CA SER A 188 9.35 7.16 0.90
C SER A 188 8.97 8.61 1.23
N VAL A 189 9.72 9.22 2.15
CA VAL A 189 9.61 10.64 2.54
C VAL A 189 10.76 11.45 1.93
N ASP A 190 10.47 12.68 1.49
CA ASP A 190 11.45 13.55 0.83
C ASP A 190 12.29 14.29 1.87
N VAL A 191 13.22 13.57 2.50
CA VAL A 191 14.12 14.08 3.55
C VAL A 191 15.60 13.97 3.17
N ALA A 192 15.91 13.44 1.98
CA ALA A 192 17.28 13.24 1.52
C ALA A 192 18.06 14.56 1.41
N ARG A 193 17.43 15.62 0.89
CA ARG A 193 18.05 16.96 0.81
C ARG A 193 18.30 17.58 2.18
N ILE A 194 17.43 17.31 3.16
CA ILE A 194 17.64 17.77 4.55
C ILE A 194 18.87 17.08 5.12
N ARG A 195 19.01 15.76 4.91
CA ARG A 195 20.19 14.99 5.32
C ARG A 195 21.50 15.53 4.74
N GLU A 196 21.48 15.93 3.47
CA GLU A 196 22.65 16.48 2.76
C GLU A 196 23.03 17.88 3.25
N ALA A 197 22.02 18.73 3.49
CA ALA A 197 22.24 20.11 3.92
C ALA A 197 22.59 20.22 5.40
N ASP A 198 21.90 19.47 6.26
CA ASP A 198 22.08 19.48 7.72
C ASP A 198 21.76 18.10 8.33
N PRO A 199 22.80 17.26 8.56
CA PRO A 199 22.65 15.95 9.18
C PRO A 199 22.09 15.97 10.60
N GLU A 200 22.26 17.06 11.37
CA GLU A 200 21.72 17.15 12.74
C GLU A 200 20.21 17.38 12.69
N THR A 201 19.77 18.36 11.89
CA THR A 201 18.33 18.60 11.65
C THR A 201 17.65 17.35 11.09
N TYR A 202 18.29 16.61 10.18
CA TYR A 202 17.76 15.34 9.70
C TYR A 202 17.56 14.32 10.83
N ARG A 203 18.54 14.14 11.71
CA ARG A 203 18.45 13.20 12.85
C ARG A 203 17.34 13.59 13.82
N GLU A 204 17.16 14.87 14.09
CA GLU A 204 16.07 15.36 14.93
C GLU A 204 14.71 15.07 14.28
N LEU A 205 14.53 15.50 13.03
CA LEU A 205 13.28 15.35 12.28
C LEU A 205 12.86 13.90 12.13
N VAL A 206 13.77 13.03 11.65
CA VAL A 206 13.50 11.60 11.51
C VAL A 206 13.34 10.94 12.89
N GLY A 207 14.06 11.43 13.90
CA GLY A 207 13.94 11.01 15.29
C GLY A 207 12.52 11.14 15.85
N LEU A 208 11.75 12.14 15.41
CA LEU A 208 10.34 12.32 15.80
C LEU A 208 9.43 11.18 15.29
N SER A 209 9.86 10.46 14.25
CA SER A 209 9.11 9.35 13.68
C SER A 209 9.37 8.01 14.37
N LEU A 210 10.30 7.94 15.32
CA LEU A 210 10.64 6.69 16.00
C LEU A 210 9.49 6.24 16.93
N PRO A 211 9.32 4.94 17.18
CA PRO A 211 8.36 4.44 18.17
C PRO A 211 8.71 4.94 19.57
N GLU A 212 7.77 4.89 20.51
CA GLU A 212 8.11 5.12 21.92
C GLU A 212 8.83 3.90 22.52
N GLY A 213 9.63 4.12 23.56
CA GLY A 213 10.23 3.03 24.35
C GLY A 213 11.37 2.23 23.68
N TYR A 214 11.92 2.67 22.54
CA TYR A 214 13.14 2.05 22.01
C TYR A 214 14.34 2.31 22.94
N PRO A 215 15.28 1.36 23.06
CA PRO A 215 16.53 1.63 23.78
C PRO A 215 17.38 2.65 23.03
N GLU A 216 17.85 3.70 23.72
CA GLU A 216 18.58 4.84 23.12
C GLU A 216 19.79 4.41 22.26
N ILE A 217 20.45 3.31 22.63
CA ILE A 217 21.54 2.72 21.85
C ILE A 217 21.17 2.37 20.39
N TRP A 218 19.88 2.17 20.10
CA TRP A 218 19.37 1.87 18.77
C TRP A 218 18.93 3.11 17.99
N ARG A 219 18.89 4.29 18.60
CA ARG A 219 18.34 5.52 17.99
C ARG A 219 18.97 5.81 16.64
N GLY A 220 20.30 5.82 16.58
CA GLY A 220 21.05 6.07 15.34
C GLY A 220 20.70 5.07 14.24
N HIS A 221 20.67 3.78 14.57
CA HIS A 221 20.33 2.74 13.60
C HIS A 221 18.88 2.87 13.09
N LEU A 222 17.93 3.20 13.97
CA LEU A 222 16.53 3.40 13.58
C LEU A 222 16.37 4.62 12.67
N ILE A 223 17.07 5.73 12.96
CA ILE A 223 17.09 6.91 12.09
C ILE A 223 17.64 6.55 10.71
N ASP A 224 18.75 5.82 10.64
CA ASP A 224 19.39 5.43 9.37
C ASP A 224 18.53 4.48 8.53
N ALA A 225 17.69 3.67 9.19
CA ALA A 225 16.77 2.73 8.55
C ALA A 225 15.44 3.38 8.12
N SER A 226 14.98 4.41 8.85
CA SER A 226 13.69 5.06 8.61
C SER A 226 13.56 5.58 7.18
N PHE A 227 12.40 5.30 6.57
CA PHE A 227 12.02 5.74 5.21
C PHE A 227 12.94 5.28 4.07
N ARG A 228 13.95 4.44 4.35
CA ARG A 228 14.89 3.93 3.34
C ARG A 228 14.37 2.69 2.61
N GLY A 229 13.37 2.02 3.17
CA GLY A 229 12.90 0.73 2.69
C GLY A 229 14.03 -0.29 2.65
N ALA A 230 14.14 -1.03 1.55
CA ALA A 230 15.22 -1.98 1.30
C ALA A 230 16.49 -1.35 0.68
N GLY A 231 16.54 -0.01 0.58
CA GLY A 231 17.68 0.72 0.01
C GLY A 231 17.88 0.42 -1.48
N ASP A 232 19.06 -0.10 -1.83
CA ASP A 232 19.45 -0.41 -3.22
C ASP A 232 19.56 -1.92 -3.47
N THR A 233 18.89 -2.73 -2.64
CA THR A 233 18.99 -4.20 -2.69
C THR A 233 18.34 -4.74 -3.96
N VAL A 234 19.16 -5.24 -4.88
CA VAL A 234 18.68 -5.88 -6.12
C VAL A 234 18.09 -7.25 -5.80
N PHE A 235 16.95 -7.56 -6.43
CA PHE A 235 16.35 -8.90 -6.34
C PHE A 235 17.22 -9.96 -7.03
N ASP A 236 17.67 -10.95 -6.26
CA ASP A 236 18.49 -12.09 -6.70
C ASP A 236 17.83 -13.46 -6.45
N GLY A 237 16.66 -13.48 -5.82
CA GLY A 237 15.89 -14.67 -5.51
C GLY A 237 14.85 -14.40 -4.42
N ASP A 238 13.88 -15.29 -4.29
CA ASP A 238 12.80 -15.11 -3.32
C ASP A 238 13.25 -15.34 -1.88
N LEU A 239 13.00 -14.34 -1.03
CA LEU A 239 13.17 -14.41 0.41
C LEU A 239 11.89 -13.99 1.11
N THR A 240 11.44 -14.81 2.04
CA THR A 240 10.24 -14.55 2.85
C THR A 240 10.50 -14.73 4.34
N VAL A 241 9.91 -13.85 5.15
CA VAL A 241 9.96 -13.95 6.62
C VAL A 241 8.53 -14.01 7.15
N LEU A 242 8.19 -15.15 7.74
CA LEU A 242 6.92 -15.36 8.43
C LEU A 242 7.06 -14.99 9.90
N ALA A 243 6.42 -13.90 10.32
CA ALA A 243 6.53 -13.33 11.67
C ALA A 243 5.25 -12.56 12.02
N PRO A 244 5.08 -12.07 13.26
CA PRO A 244 4.13 -10.98 13.50
C PRO A 244 4.44 -9.81 12.56
N VAL A 245 3.41 -9.14 12.04
CA VAL A 245 3.56 -7.99 11.13
C VAL A 245 4.52 -6.97 11.73
N SER A 246 5.49 -6.50 10.95
CA SER A 246 6.43 -5.44 11.35
C SER A 246 6.09 -4.16 10.58
N PRO A 247 5.54 -3.11 11.23
CA PRO A 247 5.08 -1.89 10.54
C PRO A 247 6.20 -1.12 9.83
N THR A 248 7.46 -1.40 10.16
CA THR A 248 8.64 -0.74 9.59
C THR A 248 9.29 -1.49 8.43
N ARG A 249 8.76 -2.65 8.04
CA ARG A 249 9.37 -3.52 7.02
C ARG A 249 8.49 -3.76 5.80
N VAL A 250 7.22 -3.38 5.91
CA VAL A 250 6.25 -3.43 4.82
C VAL A 250 5.75 -2.01 4.59
N ASP A 251 5.62 -1.63 3.34
CA ASP A 251 5.12 -0.32 2.95
C ASP A 251 3.78 -0.46 2.22
N MET A 252 2.90 0.51 2.41
CA MET A 252 1.55 0.48 1.84
C MET A 252 1.54 0.50 0.30
N CYS A 253 2.65 0.88 -0.33
CA CYS A 253 2.84 0.83 -1.78
C CYS A 253 3.04 -0.59 -2.33
N ASN A 254 3.24 -1.60 -1.47
CA ASN A 254 3.56 -2.97 -1.83
C ASN A 254 3.03 -3.97 -0.80
N VAL A 255 1.70 -4.00 -0.62
CA VAL A 255 1.05 -4.78 0.42
C VAL A 255 -0.22 -5.44 -0.07
N ALA A 256 -0.50 -6.63 0.47
CA ALA A 256 -1.79 -7.29 0.38
C ALA A 256 -2.38 -7.56 1.77
N LEU A 257 -3.68 -7.30 1.88
CA LEU A 257 -4.47 -7.42 3.10
C LEU A 257 -5.56 -8.47 2.90
N ASP A 258 -5.73 -9.35 3.88
CA ASP A 258 -6.87 -10.27 3.92
C ASP A 258 -8.16 -9.50 4.24
N HIS A 259 -9.26 -9.88 3.61
CA HIS A 259 -10.56 -9.25 3.83
C HIS A 259 -11.00 -9.19 5.29
N GLU A 260 -10.61 -10.15 6.12
CA GLU A 260 -10.92 -10.13 7.55
C GLU A 260 -10.25 -8.97 8.31
N VAL A 261 -9.23 -8.33 7.74
CA VAL A 261 -8.61 -7.13 8.30
C VAL A 261 -9.43 -5.90 7.91
N TYR A 262 -9.55 -5.63 6.62
CA TYR A 262 -10.11 -4.37 6.14
C TYR A 262 -11.64 -4.27 6.29
N ARG A 263 -12.35 -5.39 6.44
CA ARG A 263 -13.79 -5.38 6.72
C ARG A 263 -14.14 -4.93 8.15
N ARG A 264 -13.16 -4.94 9.07
CA ARG A 264 -13.39 -4.73 10.51
C ARG A 264 -13.01 -3.34 10.97
N VAL A 265 -12.01 -2.73 10.33
CA VAL A 265 -11.42 -1.48 10.80
C VAL A 265 -11.19 -0.57 9.60
N PRO A 266 -11.87 0.59 9.52
CA PRO A 266 -11.59 1.59 8.50
C PRO A 266 -10.29 2.34 8.83
N LEU A 267 -9.74 3.01 7.83
CA LEU A 267 -8.59 3.87 8.00
C LEU A 267 -9.02 5.29 8.40
N PRO A 268 -8.18 6.04 9.13
CA PRO A 268 -8.44 7.46 9.41
C PRO A 268 -8.45 8.28 8.10
N PRO A 269 -9.57 8.92 7.72
CA PRO A 269 -9.68 9.67 6.47
C PRO A 269 -9.11 11.09 6.59
N ALA A 270 -8.07 11.28 7.42
CA ALA A 270 -7.48 12.60 7.61
C ALA A 270 -6.90 13.11 6.29
N THR A 271 -7.12 14.40 6.02
CA THR A 271 -6.67 15.06 4.81
C THR A 271 -5.34 15.75 5.02
N ASP A 272 -4.61 15.96 3.92
CA ASP A 272 -3.34 16.69 3.93
C ASP A 272 -2.36 16.13 4.98
N THR A 273 -2.31 14.81 5.13
CA THR A 273 -1.31 14.09 5.91
C THR A 273 -0.87 12.88 5.08
N ILE A 274 0.33 12.38 5.34
CA ILE A 274 0.79 11.11 4.79
C ILE A 274 0.55 9.99 5.81
N GLY A 275 0.63 8.73 5.37
CA GLY A 275 0.80 7.58 6.24
C GLY A 275 -0.42 7.16 7.08
N THR A 276 -1.61 7.75 6.93
CA THR A 276 -2.79 7.29 7.69
C THR A 276 -3.27 5.92 7.26
N ASP A 277 -2.92 5.50 6.05
CA ASP A 277 -3.07 4.15 5.53
C ASP A 277 -2.17 3.12 6.25
N TYR A 278 -1.05 3.53 6.85
CA TYR A 278 -0.20 2.65 7.66
C TYR A 278 -0.84 2.26 9.00
N PHE A 279 -1.97 2.86 9.39
CA PHE A 279 -2.69 2.53 10.63
C PHE A 279 -3.01 1.03 10.73
N LEU A 280 -3.40 0.38 9.63
CA LEU A 280 -3.68 -1.06 9.63
C LEU A 280 -2.42 -1.92 9.86
N LEU A 281 -1.23 -1.43 9.49
CA LEU A 281 0.02 -2.13 9.79
C LEU A 281 0.30 -2.13 11.29
N GLY A 282 0.11 -0.98 11.95
CA GLY A 282 0.22 -0.84 13.40
C GLY A 282 -0.79 -1.73 14.12
N LEU A 283 -2.06 -1.70 13.70
CA LEU A 283 -3.10 -2.55 14.26
C LEU A 283 -2.78 -4.04 14.13
N ALA A 284 -2.31 -4.48 12.96
CA ALA A 284 -1.95 -5.88 12.74
C ALA A 284 -0.76 -6.32 13.59
N HIS A 285 0.22 -5.43 13.79
CA HIS A 285 1.35 -5.64 14.69
C HIS A 285 0.90 -5.79 16.14
N ASP A 286 0.07 -4.88 16.65
CA ASP A 286 -0.35 -4.87 18.05
C ASP A 286 -1.30 -6.03 18.38
N ALA A 287 -2.14 -6.42 17.43
CA ALA A 287 -2.96 -7.64 17.51
C ALA A 287 -2.13 -8.93 17.37
N ARG A 288 -0.82 -8.82 17.11
CA ARG A 288 0.11 -9.94 16.86
C ARG A 288 -0.40 -10.88 15.78
N LEU A 289 -0.93 -10.30 14.70
CA LEU A 289 -1.39 -11.08 13.56
C LEU A 289 -0.16 -11.60 12.78
N PRO A 290 -0.18 -12.87 12.32
CA PRO A 290 0.86 -13.35 11.42
C PRO A 290 0.86 -12.58 10.12
N GLY A 291 2.05 -12.20 9.65
CA GLY A 291 2.29 -11.62 8.34
C GLY A 291 3.47 -12.29 7.64
N VAL A 292 3.59 -12.04 6.34
CA VAL A 292 4.78 -12.42 5.56
C VAL A 292 5.42 -11.17 4.95
N GLU A 293 6.68 -10.95 5.30
CA GLU A 293 7.55 -9.99 4.63
C GLU A 293 8.22 -10.69 3.43
N HIS A 294 8.26 -10.04 2.26
CA HIS A 294 8.99 -10.54 1.10
C HIS A 294 9.94 -9.51 0.47
N ASN A 295 10.97 -9.99 -0.22
CA ASN A 295 11.97 -9.14 -0.89
C ASN A 295 11.63 -8.78 -2.35
N ARG A 296 10.45 -9.16 -2.85
CA ARG A 296 9.89 -8.63 -4.11
C ARG A 296 9.50 -7.16 -3.94
N HIS A 297 10.49 -6.31 -3.72
CA HIS A 297 10.31 -4.88 -3.51
C HIS A 297 9.97 -4.18 -4.81
N ILE A 298 9.11 -3.17 -4.74
CA ILE A 298 8.88 -2.24 -5.85
C ILE A 298 10.01 -1.21 -5.91
N VAL A 299 10.22 -0.58 -7.06
CA VAL A 299 11.15 0.53 -7.23
C VAL A 299 10.37 1.83 -7.09
N ASN A 300 10.66 2.59 -6.03
CA ASN A 300 10.03 3.86 -5.71
C ASN A 300 10.75 5.04 -6.39
N PHE A 301 9.99 6.03 -6.83
CA PHE A 301 10.53 7.28 -7.38
C PHE A 301 9.63 8.47 -7.04
N HIS A 302 10.22 9.66 -6.95
CA HIS A 302 9.50 10.91 -6.76
C HIS A 302 9.15 11.53 -8.11
N THR A 303 7.90 11.97 -8.25
CA THR A 303 7.48 12.70 -9.45
C THR A 303 8.13 14.08 -9.53
N ALA A 304 8.18 14.65 -10.74
CA ALA A 304 8.75 15.98 -10.95
C ALA A 304 8.02 17.09 -10.14
N GLU A 305 6.70 16.96 -9.98
CA GLU A 305 5.89 17.90 -9.18
C GLU A 305 6.39 18.00 -7.74
N ARG A 306 6.76 16.87 -7.12
CA ARG A 306 7.26 16.81 -5.75
C ARG A 306 8.56 17.59 -5.56
N ARG A 307 9.33 17.78 -6.64
CA ARG A 307 10.61 18.51 -6.65
C ARG A 307 10.46 20.02 -6.86
N THR A 308 9.25 20.52 -7.10
CA THR A 308 8.97 21.97 -7.14
C THR A 308 8.89 22.55 -5.73
N ASP A 309 9.11 23.85 -5.55
CA ASP A 309 9.04 24.50 -4.23
C ASP A 309 7.66 24.33 -3.57
N ALA A 310 6.58 24.49 -4.36
CA ALA A 310 5.22 24.31 -3.89
C ALA A 310 4.92 22.84 -3.52
N GLY A 311 5.35 21.89 -4.36
CA GLY A 311 5.19 20.46 -4.10
C GLY A 311 5.97 19.99 -2.87
N PHE A 312 7.22 20.45 -2.73
CA PHE A 312 8.07 20.16 -1.58
C PHE A 312 7.45 20.70 -0.29
N LEU A 313 7.05 21.99 -0.25
CA LEU A 313 6.41 22.59 0.92
C LEU A 313 5.12 21.86 1.29
N ALA A 314 4.26 21.59 0.32
CA ALA A 314 3.02 20.84 0.55
C ALA A 314 3.32 19.45 1.14
N TYR A 315 4.32 18.74 0.62
CA TYR A 315 4.72 17.44 1.13
C TYR A 315 5.26 17.50 2.57
N GLN A 316 6.15 18.46 2.88
CA GLN A 316 6.68 18.63 4.24
C GLN A 316 5.60 18.98 5.26
N LEU A 317 4.61 19.80 4.87
CA LEU A 317 3.46 20.08 5.75
C LEU A 317 2.64 18.82 6.05
N ARG A 318 2.44 17.94 5.05
CA ARG A 318 1.78 16.64 5.26
C ARG A 318 2.60 15.72 6.16
N PHE A 319 3.92 15.72 6.01
CA PHE A 319 4.82 14.94 6.87
C PHE A 319 4.80 15.43 8.32
N ALA A 320 4.87 16.74 8.54
CA ALA A 320 4.75 17.32 9.89
C ALA A 320 3.41 16.97 10.55
N ARG A 321 2.30 17.03 9.79
CA ARG A 321 0.98 16.60 10.28
C ARG A 321 0.96 15.11 10.63
N PHE A 322 1.61 14.25 9.83
CA PHE A 322 1.74 12.84 10.14
C PHE A 322 2.49 12.62 11.46
N LEU A 323 3.62 13.30 11.68
CA LEU A 323 4.38 13.19 12.92
C LEU A 323 3.55 13.57 14.15
N LEU A 324 2.71 14.60 14.04
CA LEU A 324 1.77 15.01 15.10
C LEU A 324 0.63 14.00 15.29
N ALA A 325 0.06 13.48 14.18
CA ALA A 325 -1.04 12.53 14.22
C ALA A 325 -0.61 11.16 14.75
N LYS A 326 0.64 10.76 14.51
CA LYS A 326 1.19 9.45 14.89
C LYS A 326 0.99 9.13 16.37
N ALA A 327 1.10 10.13 17.25
CA ALA A 327 0.90 10.00 18.69
C ALA A 327 -0.53 9.61 19.10
N TYR A 328 -1.50 9.72 18.19
CA TYR A 328 -2.90 9.35 18.40
C TYR A 328 -3.33 8.11 17.60
N LEU A 329 -2.47 7.63 16.70
CA LEU A 329 -2.74 6.53 15.79
C LEU A 329 -2.02 5.22 16.19
N ASN A 330 -1.09 5.27 17.15
CA ASN A 330 -0.38 4.11 17.69
C ASN A 330 -0.52 4.06 19.21
#